data_AF-A0A357Y993-F1
#
_entry.id   AF-A0A357Y993-F1
#
_cell.length_a   1.000
_cell.length_b   1.000
_cell.length_c   1.000
_cell.angle_alpha   90.00
_cell.angle_beta   90.00
_cell.angle_gamma   90.00
#
_symmetry.space_group_name_H-M   'P 1'
#
loop_
_entity.id
_entity.type
_entity.pdbx_description
1 polymer ?
#
loop_
_entity_poly.entity_id
_entity_poly.type
_entity_poly.pdbx_seq_one_letter_code
_entity_poly.pdbx_strand_id
1 'polypeptide(L)'
;MPLLTIPKKLAKTREDLIVLPKIEYKALLKRKGIREIKLSASEKRAIKESEKEFKKGDYLTLDEFERYLERSYPKASRKSHQPLS
;
A
#
# COMPACT_ATOMS: atom_id res chain seq x y z
N MET A 1 -8.31 -21.38 0.27
CA MET A 1 -8.21 -20.23 -0.66
C MET A 1 -8.53 -18.96 0.11
N PRO A 2 -7.55 -18.10 0.43
CA PRO A 2 -7.85 -16.83 1.10
C PRO A 2 -8.49 -15.87 0.09
N LEU A 3 -9.74 -15.47 0.36
CA LEU A 3 -10.47 -14.45 -0.37
C LEU A 3 -10.02 -13.07 0.14
N LEU A 4 -9.20 -12.36 -0.63
CA LEU A 4 -8.79 -10.98 -0.30
C LEU A 4 -9.96 -10.04 -0.64
N THR A 5 -10.61 -9.50 0.39
CA THR A 5 -11.76 -8.59 0.23
C THR A 5 -11.26 -7.16 0.43
N ILE A 6 -11.29 -6.34 -0.63
CA ILE A 6 -10.90 -4.92 -0.56
C ILE A 6 -12.17 -4.05 -0.51
N PRO A 7 -12.31 -3.13 0.47
CA PRO A 7 -13.51 -2.31 0.61
C PRO A 7 -13.76 -1.37 -0.57
N LYS A 8 -15.03 -1.31 -1.04
CA LYS A 8 -15.53 -0.45 -2.15
C LYS A 8 -15.08 1.02 -2.09
N LYS A 9 -14.77 1.55 -0.90
CA LYS A 9 -14.37 2.95 -0.70
C LYS A 9 -13.04 3.34 -1.39
N LEU A 10 -12.24 2.36 -1.82
CA LEU A 10 -11.01 2.60 -2.57
C LEU A 10 -11.24 2.84 -4.08
N ALA A 11 -12.40 2.47 -4.63
CA ALA A 11 -12.76 2.70 -6.02
C ALA A 11 -13.39 4.08 -6.18
N LYS A 12 -12.59 5.14 -6.09
CA LYS A 12 -13.10 6.52 -6.01
C LYS A 12 -13.57 7.13 -7.34
N THR A 13 -13.48 6.46 -8.50
CA THR A 13 -13.57 7.22 -9.77
C THR A 13 -14.26 6.55 -10.95
N ARG A 14 -15.15 5.56 -10.72
CA ARG A 14 -15.77 4.63 -11.71
C ARG A 14 -15.03 3.30 -11.73
N GLU A 15 -15.75 2.29 -12.20
CA GLU A 15 -15.30 0.93 -12.55
C GLU A 15 -15.62 -0.14 -11.50
N ASP A 16 -16.38 -1.11 -11.97
CA ASP A 16 -16.70 -2.33 -11.26
C ASP A 16 -15.42 -3.04 -10.81
N LEU A 17 -15.41 -3.51 -9.57
CA LEU A 17 -14.33 -4.33 -9.05
C LEU A 17 -14.38 -5.71 -9.72
N ILE A 18 -13.42 -5.99 -10.60
CA ILE A 18 -13.32 -7.28 -11.28
C ILE A 18 -12.38 -8.19 -10.47
N VAL A 19 -12.94 -9.25 -9.87
CA VAL A 19 -12.18 -10.28 -9.17
C VAL A 19 -11.80 -11.37 -10.16
N LEU A 20 -10.51 -11.67 -10.29
CA LEU A 20 -9.98 -12.67 -11.22
C LEU A 20 -9.07 -13.67 -10.51
N PRO A 21 -9.11 -14.96 -10.89
CA PRO A 21 -8.10 -15.93 -10.49
C PRO A 21 -6.70 -15.48 -10.91
N LYS A 22 -5.71 -15.76 -10.05
CA LYS A 22 -4.30 -15.39 -10.29
C LYS A 22 -3.77 -15.91 -11.63
N ILE A 23 -4.23 -17.08 -12.08
CA ILE A 23 -3.82 -17.68 -13.36
C ILE A 23 -4.30 -16.81 -14.53
N GLU A 24 -5.56 -16.37 -14.49
CA GLU A 24 -6.18 -15.53 -15.53
C GLU A 24 -5.54 -14.13 -15.56
N TYR A 25 -5.31 -13.53 -14.39
CA TYR A 25 -4.60 -12.25 -14.30
C TYR A 25 -3.20 -12.32 -14.93
N LYS A 26 -2.44 -13.39 -14.66
CA LYS A 26 -1.11 -13.59 -15.27
C LYS A 26 -1.18 -13.75 -16.79
N ALA A 27 -2.23 -14.40 -17.31
CA ALA A 27 -2.43 -14.51 -18.75
C ALA A 27 -2.72 -13.14 -19.39
N LEU A 28 -3.49 -12.28 -18.72
CA LEU A 28 -3.78 -10.92 -19.17
C LEU A 28 -2.53 -10.03 -19.22
N LEU A 29 -1.67 -10.11 -18.19
CA LEU A 29 -0.39 -9.37 -18.17
C LEU A 29 0.50 -9.72 -19.37
N LYS A 30 0.61 -11.01 -19.70
CA LYS A 30 1.39 -11.48 -20.84
C LYS A 30 0.86 -10.95 -22.17
N ARG A 31 -0.46 -10.81 -22.30
CA ARG A 31 -1.14 -10.37 -23.53
C ARG A 31 -1.13 -8.85 -23.72
N LYS A 32 -1.25 -8.08 -22.64
CA LYS A 32 -1.41 -6.62 -22.71
C LYS A 32 -0.12 -5.81 -22.52
N GLY A 33 1.01 -6.46 -22.23
CA GLY A 33 2.28 -5.75 -22.01
C GLY A 33 2.24 -4.76 -20.84
N ILE A 34 1.27 -4.93 -19.92
CA ILE A 34 1.12 -4.08 -18.74
C ILE A 34 2.39 -4.25 -17.88
N ARG A 35 3.13 -3.15 -17.70
CA ARG A 35 4.31 -3.14 -16.84
C ARG A 35 3.88 -3.12 -15.39
N GLU A 36 3.96 -4.28 -14.73
CA GLU A 36 4.00 -4.30 -13.28
C GLU A 36 5.27 -3.61 -12.78
N ILE A 37 5.18 -2.95 -11.63
CA ILE A 37 6.35 -2.37 -10.95
C ILE A 37 7.29 -3.53 -10.61
N LYS A 38 8.49 -3.52 -11.19
CA LYS A 38 9.53 -4.48 -10.84
C LYS A 38 10.19 -4.04 -9.55
N LEU A 39 9.77 -4.65 -8.44
CA LEU A 39 10.42 -4.46 -7.16
C LEU A 39 11.87 -4.98 -7.21
N SER A 40 12.78 -4.15 -6.72
CA SER A 40 14.16 -4.46 -6.39
C SER A 40 14.25 -5.51 -5.27
N ALA A 41 15.44 -6.06 -5.08
CA ALA A 41 15.68 -7.04 -4.01
C ALA A 41 15.47 -6.45 -2.61
N SER A 42 15.85 -5.17 -2.40
CA SER A 42 15.64 -4.46 -1.14
C SER A 42 14.15 -4.23 -0.87
N GLU A 43 13.37 -3.79 -1.85
CA GLU A 43 11.92 -3.58 -1.69
C GLU A 43 11.20 -4.90 -1.38
N LYS A 44 11.59 -6.01 -2.02
CA LYS A 44 11.02 -7.34 -1.69
C LYS A 44 11.36 -7.78 -0.26
N ARG A 45 12.56 -7.44 0.23
CA ARG A 45 12.96 -7.73 1.61
C ARG A 45 12.16 -6.87 2.59
N ALA A 46 12.02 -5.58 2.31
CA ALA A 46 11.23 -4.65 3.11
C ALA A 46 9.78 -5.12 3.28
N ILE A 47 9.12 -5.54 2.19
CA ILE A 47 7.75 -6.09 2.28
C ILE A 47 7.70 -7.33 3.18
N LYS A 48 8.63 -8.28 3.02
CA LYS A 48 8.69 -9.48 3.85
C LYS A 48 8.95 -9.17 5.33
N GLU A 49 9.74 -8.14 5.60
CA GLU A 49 10.02 -7.67 6.95
C GLU A 49 8.75 -7.06 7.56
N SER A 50 8.09 -6.15 6.85
CA SER A 50 6.82 -5.56 7.29
C SER A 50 5.73 -6.61 7.52
N GLU A 51 5.67 -7.68 6.72
CA GLU A 51 4.74 -8.80 6.97
C GLU A 51 5.05 -9.55 8.27
N LYS A 52 6.33 -9.67 8.65
CA LYS A 52 6.74 -10.30 9.92
C LYS A 52 6.44 -9.39 11.10
N GLU A 53 6.78 -8.11 10.99
CA GLU A 53 6.49 -7.08 11.99
C GLU A 53 4.97 -7.01 12.26
N PHE A 54 4.16 -6.95 11.21
CA PHE A 54 2.71 -6.94 11.33
C PHE A 54 2.17 -8.17 12.06
N LYS A 55 2.69 -9.37 11.75
CA LYS A 55 2.29 -10.62 12.44
C LYS A 55 2.71 -10.66 13.92
N LYS A 56 3.79 -9.99 14.28
CA LYS A 56 4.25 -9.86 15.67
C LYS A 56 3.47 -8.81 16.45
N GLY A 57 2.72 -7.95 15.77
CA GLY A 57 2.09 -6.77 16.37
C GLY A 57 3.00 -5.55 16.40
N ASP A 58 4.16 -5.62 15.75
CA ASP A 58 5.14 -4.54 15.66
C ASP A 58 4.74 -3.57 14.54
N TYR A 59 3.62 -2.86 14.70
CA TYR A 59 3.18 -1.84 13.77
C TYR A 59 2.71 -0.59 14.52
N LEU A 60 2.80 0.56 13.86
CA LEU A 60 2.22 1.79 14.39
C LEU A 60 0.79 1.94 13.86
N THR A 61 -0.15 2.18 14.77
CA THR A 61 -1.47 2.67 14.40
C THR A 61 -1.38 4.11 13.89
N LEU A 62 -2.43 4.57 13.20
CA LEU A 62 -2.49 5.93 12.69
C LEU A 62 -2.32 6.96 13.82
N ASP A 63 -3.03 6.78 14.93
CA ASP A 63 -2.96 7.69 16.08
C ASP A 63 -1.57 7.72 16.72
N GLU A 64 -0.90 6.57 16.82
CA GLU A 64 0.47 6.50 17.33
C GLU A 64 1.46 7.17 16.39
N PHE A 65 1.27 7.00 15.08
CA PHE A 65 2.08 7.64 14.06
C PHE A 65 1.90 9.16 14.07
N GLU A 66 0.67 9.66 14.20
CA GLU A 66 0.39 11.09 14.33
C GLU A 66 1.06 11.69 15.57
N ARG A 67 0.92 11.03 16.73
CA ARG A 67 1.59 11.44 17.98
C ARG A 67 3.11 11.44 17.82
N TYR A 68 3.68 10.42 17.18
CA TYR A 68 5.12 10.36 16.90
C TYR A 68 5.56 11.53 16.02
N LEU A 69 4.84 11.82 14.95
CA LEU A 69 5.14 12.95 14.06
C LEU A 69 4.98 14.31 14.74
N GLU A 70 4.01 14.48 15.63
CA GLU A 70 3.86 15.71 16.42
C GLU A 70 5.02 15.93 17.39
N ARG A 71 5.54 14.84 17.98
CA ARG A 71 6.70 14.89 18.87
C ARG A 71 8.01 15.14 18.11
N SER A 72 8.18 14.51 16.96
CA SER A 72 9.42 14.56 16.18
C SER A 72 9.50 15.77 15.25
N TYR A 73 8.36 16.30 14.80
CA TYR A 73 8.26 17.47 13.92
C TYR A 73 7.19 18.45 14.43
N PRO A 74 7.56 19.38 15.33
CA PRO A 74 6.60 20.33 15.90
C PRO A 74 5.93 21.16 14.79
N LYS A 75 4.62 21.40 14.93
CA LYS A 75 3.73 21.97 13.89
C LYS A 75 4.22 23.26 13.22
N ALA A 76 5.12 24.01 13.86
CA ALA A 76 5.80 25.18 13.27
C ALA A 76 6.59 24.85 12.00
N SER A 77 7.09 23.62 11.84
CA SER A 77 7.86 23.17 10.67
C SER A 77 7.01 22.68 9.49
N ARG A 78 5.68 22.53 9.64
CA ARG A 78 4.81 21.93 8.60
C ARG A 78 4.33 22.91 7.53
N LYS A 79 4.59 24.22 7.67
CA LYS A 79 4.14 25.25 6.70
C LYS A 79 4.83 25.19 5.34
N SER A 80 5.89 24.40 5.17
CA SER A 80 6.68 24.30 3.93
C SER A 80 6.31 23.12 3.02
N HIS A 81 5.39 22.24 3.44
CA HIS A 81 4.94 21.10 2.62
C HIS A 81 3.44 21.20 2.38
N GLN A 82 3.04 22.16 1.53
CA GLN A 82 1.75 22.08 0.85
C GLN A 82 1.79 20.90 -0.13
N PRO A 83 0.73 20.07 -0.21
CA PRO A 83 0.62 19.09 -1.27
C PRO A 83 0.45 19.82 -2.61
N LEU A 84 1.24 19.42 -3.61
CA LEU A 84 1.02 19.83 -5.00
C LEU A 84 -0.37 19.36 -5.44
N SER A 85 -1.18 20.35 -5.82
CA SER A 85 -2.53 20.21 -6.38
C SER A 85 -2.57 19.37 -7.65
#